data_AF-A0A258UC98-F1
#
_entry.id   AF-A0A258UC98-F1
#
_cell.length_a   1.000
_cell.length_b   1.000
_cell.length_c   1.000
_cell.angle_alpha   90.00
_cell.angle_beta   90.00
_cell.angle_gamma   90.00
#
_symmetry.space_group_name_H-M   'P 1'
#
loop_
_entity.id
_entity.type
_entity.pdbx_description
1 polymer ?
#
loop_
_entity_poly.entity_id
_entity_poly.type
_entity_poly.pdbx_seq_one_letter_code
_entity_poly.pdbx_strand_id
1 'polypeptide(L)'
;MLQPSRQKYRKMQKGRNKGIATTGNKVSFGDFGLKAIGRGRLTARQIEAARRVMTRHIKRGGRVWIRIFPDQPISKKPAEVRMGNGKGSTEYYVAQIQP
;
A
#
# COMPACT_ATOMS: atom_id res chain seq x y z
N MET A 1 4.76 -7.25 -8.36
CA MET A 1 4.48 -6.41 -7.16
C MET A 1 3.04 -6.62 -6.77
N LEU A 2 2.68 -6.52 -5.49
CA LEU A 2 1.30 -6.74 -5.03
C LEU A 2 0.34 -5.77 -5.74
N GLN A 3 -0.71 -6.32 -6.35
CA GLN A 3 -1.79 -5.56 -6.97
C GLN A 3 -3.05 -6.42 -7.06
N PRO A 4 -4.25 -5.80 -7.13
CA PRO A 4 -5.50 -6.51 -7.37
C PRO A 4 -5.52 -7.16 -8.76
N SER A 5 -6.03 -8.39 -8.87
CA SER A 5 -6.15 -9.11 -10.15
C SER A 5 -7.28 -8.54 -11.03
N ARG A 6 -8.39 -8.14 -10.42
CA ARG A 6 -9.56 -7.57 -11.11
C ARG A 6 -10.19 -6.47 -10.26
N GLN A 7 -10.61 -5.38 -10.91
CA GLN A 7 -11.41 -4.32 -10.29
C GLN A 7 -12.60 -3.97 -11.18
N LYS A 8 -13.76 -3.65 -10.59
CA LYS A 8 -14.93 -3.15 -11.32
C LYS A 8 -14.62 -1.82 -12.03
N TYR A 9 -13.90 -0.93 -11.34
CA TYR A 9 -13.51 0.38 -11.86
C TYR A 9 -12.01 0.56 -11.78
N ARG A 10 -11.38 0.98 -12.88
CA ARG A 10 -9.92 1.17 -12.95
C ARG A 10 -9.45 2.45 -12.24
N LYS A 11 -10.31 3.46 -12.13
CA LYS A 11 -9.99 4.80 -11.61
C LYS A 11 -10.84 5.11 -10.39
N MET A 12 -10.20 5.49 -9.29
CA MET A 12 -10.88 5.83 -8.04
C MET A 12 -10.58 7.26 -7.60
N GLN A 13 -11.47 7.86 -6.81
CA GLN A 13 -11.19 9.12 -6.15
C GLN A 13 -10.05 8.95 -5.14
N LYS A 14 -9.31 10.03 -4.85
CA LYS A 14 -8.17 9.96 -3.91
C LYS A 14 -8.63 9.66 -2.47
N GLY A 15 -9.86 10.04 -2.13
CA GLY A 15 -10.38 9.97 -0.77
C GLY A 15 -9.64 10.91 0.18
N ARG A 16 -10.00 10.86 1.47
CA ARG A 16 -9.29 11.53 2.56
C ARG A 16 -8.92 10.49 3.60
N ASN A 17 -7.66 10.48 4.03
CA ASN A 17 -7.20 9.59 5.08
C ASN A 17 -7.33 10.31 6.44
N LYS A 18 -8.35 9.95 7.22
CA LYS A 18 -8.71 10.57 8.51
C LYS A 18 -8.97 9.49 9.56
N GLY A 19 -8.86 9.85 10.83
CA GLY A 19 -9.14 8.95 11.96
C GLY A 19 -7.96 8.05 12.34
N ILE A 20 -8.25 7.09 13.21
CA ILE A 20 -7.33 6.10 13.79
C ILE A 20 -7.78 4.71 13.32
N ALA A 21 -6.83 3.81 13.11
CA ALA A 21 -7.12 2.43 12.75
C ALA A 21 -7.82 1.70 13.91
N THR A 22 -9.11 1.42 13.73
CA THR A 22 -9.90 0.62 14.69
C THR A 22 -9.70 -0.88 14.50
N THR A 23 -9.29 -1.31 13.29
CA THR A 23 -9.04 -2.70 12.91
C THR A 23 -7.59 -2.89 12.49
N GLY A 24 -7.11 -4.14 12.57
CA GLY A 24 -5.72 -4.48 12.18
C GLY A 24 -4.64 -3.86 13.07
N ASN A 25 -5.02 -3.29 14.21
CA ASN A 25 -4.14 -2.59 15.16
C ASN A 25 -3.53 -3.49 16.25
N LYS A 26 -3.88 -4.79 16.26
CA LYS A 26 -3.33 -5.81 17.16
C LYS A 26 -2.48 -6.81 16.37
N VAL A 27 -1.50 -7.41 17.03
CA VAL A 27 -0.73 -8.54 16.49
C VAL A 27 -1.61 -9.79 16.54
N SER A 28 -1.93 -10.35 15.37
CA SER A 28 -2.71 -11.60 15.28
C SER A 28 -1.87 -12.80 14.83
N PHE A 29 -0.67 -12.56 14.29
CA PHE A 29 0.24 -13.59 13.79
C PHE A 29 1.65 -13.30 14.26
N GLY A 30 2.35 -14.34 14.71
CA GLY A 30 3.69 -14.23 15.29
C GLY A 30 3.72 -13.49 16.63
N ASP A 31 4.93 -13.27 17.14
CA ASP A 31 5.13 -12.71 18.48
C ASP A 31 5.39 -11.20 18.46
N PHE A 32 5.85 -10.66 17.32
CA PHE A 32 6.25 -9.26 17.17
C PHE A 32 5.53 -8.60 15.98
N GLY A 33 5.25 -7.30 16.10
CA GLY A 33 4.60 -6.51 15.06
C GLY A 33 5.22 -5.12 14.89
N LEU A 34 5.17 -4.61 13.65
CA LEU A 34 5.57 -3.24 13.33
C LEU A 34 4.31 -2.39 13.13
N LYS A 35 4.09 -1.43 14.03
CA LYS A 35 2.92 -0.54 14.01
C LYS A 35 3.27 0.80 13.37
N ALA A 36 2.38 1.32 12.53
CA ALA A 36 2.49 2.68 12.02
C ALA A 36 2.11 3.71 13.10
N ILE A 37 2.92 4.75 13.24
CA ILE A 37 2.67 5.87 14.17
C ILE A 37 2.05 7.06 13.42
N GLY A 38 2.19 7.09 12.10
CA GLY A 38 1.75 8.17 11.24
C GLY A 38 0.79 7.70 10.15
N ARG A 39 0.14 8.68 9.52
CA ARG A 39 -0.71 8.48 8.35
C ARG A 39 0.12 8.50 7.08
N GLY A 40 -0.24 7.69 6.09
CA GLY A 40 0.50 7.68 4.83
C GLY A 40 -0.09 6.77 3.77
N ARG A 41 0.53 6.83 2.58
CA ARG A 41 0.28 5.92 1.47
C ARG A 41 1.51 5.06 1.24
N LEU A 42 1.37 3.76 1.42
CA LEU A 42 2.44 2.81 1.15
C LEU A 42 2.25 2.19 -0.23
N THR A 43 3.25 2.33 -1.09
CA THR A 43 3.27 1.71 -2.41
C THR A 43 3.61 0.22 -2.30
N ALA A 44 3.19 -0.57 -3.30
CA ALA A 44 3.62 -1.95 -3.43
C ALA A 44 5.15 -2.11 -3.45
N ARG A 45 5.87 -1.10 -3.96
CA ARG A 45 7.34 -1.03 -3.99
C ARG A 45 7.96 -0.95 -2.60
N GLN A 46 7.43 -0.06 -1.75
CA GLN A 46 7.92 0.10 -0.39
C GLN A 46 7.66 -1.15 0.46
N ILE A 47 6.48 -1.77 0.31
CA ILE A 47 6.14 -3.01 1.01
C ILE A 47 7.12 -4.13 0.63
N GLU A 48 7.40 -4.29 -0.67
CA GLU A 48 8.31 -5.32 -1.15
C GLU A 48 9.76 -5.06 -0.75
N ALA A 49 10.20 -3.80 -0.77
CA ALA A 49 11.53 -3.42 -0.29
C ALA A 49 11.71 -3.76 1.20
N ALA A 50 10.73 -3.40 2.04
CA ALA A 50 10.75 -3.72 3.47
C ALA A 50 10.76 -5.23 3.72
N ARG A 51 9.88 -5.99 3.03
CA ARG A 51 9.83 -7.45 3.12
C ARG A 51 11.17 -8.08 2.78
N ARG A 52 11.76 -7.68 1.65
CA ARG A 52 13.05 -8.20 1.17
C ARG A 52 14.16 -7.95 2.19
N VAL A 53 14.22 -6.76 2.80
CA VAL A 53 15.23 -6.43 3.82
C VAL A 53 15.01 -7.25 5.09
N MET A 54 13.78 -7.34 5.59
CA MET A 54 13.45 -8.14 6.78
C MET A 54 13.81 -9.62 6.59
N THR A 55 13.40 -10.23 5.47
CA THR A 55 13.71 -11.63 5.19
C THR A 55 15.22 -11.87 5.07
N ARG A 56 15.97 -10.94 4.45
CA ARG A 56 17.44 -11.04 4.36
C ARG A 56 18.12 -10.95 5.72
N HIS A 57 17.65 -10.06 6.59
CA HIS A 57 18.23 -9.86 7.91
C HIS A 57 18.02 -11.08 8.82
N ILE A 58 16.84 -11.71 8.75
CA ILE A 58 16.49 -12.91 9.53
C ILE A 58 17.31 -14.15 9.10
N LYS A 59 17.79 -14.20 7.86
CA LYS A 59 18.54 -15.34 7.27
C LYS A 59 17.71 -16.64 7.25
N ARG A 60 17.80 -17.50 8.28
CA ARG A 60 17.11 -18.81 8.36
C ARG A 60 16.24 -18.86 9.61
N GLY A 61 15.02 -19.39 9.47
CA GLY A 61 14.18 -19.77 10.62
C GLY A 61 13.10 -18.77 11.07
N GLY A 62 12.84 -17.68 10.34
CA GLY A 62 11.76 -16.75 10.68
C GLY A 62 10.71 -16.61 9.59
N ARG A 63 9.45 -16.40 10.00
CA ARG A 63 8.31 -16.13 9.13
C ARG A 63 7.93 -14.65 9.23
N VAL A 64 7.65 -14.03 8.10
CA VAL A 64 7.23 -12.62 8.01
C VAL A 64 5.85 -12.56 7.38
N TRP A 65 4.92 -11.91 8.07
CA TRP A 65 3.56 -11.68 7.57
C TRP A 65 3.40 -10.22 7.14
N ILE A 66 2.90 -10.03 5.93
CA ILE A 66 2.45 -8.71 5.49
C ILE A 66 0.96 -8.60 5.79
N ARG A 67 0.58 -7.63 6.63
CA ARG A 67 -0.80 -7.39 7.06
C ARG A 67 -1.56 -6.37 6.23
N ILE A 68 -0.89 -5.75 5.26
CA ILE A 68 -1.44 -4.69 4.41
C ILE A 68 -1.38 -5.09 2.93
N PHE A 69 -2.34 -4.63 2.14
CA PHE A 69 -2.39 -4.91 0.71
C PHE A 69 -2.67 -3.62 -0.06
N PRO A 70 -1.92 -3.32 -1.14
CA PRO A 70 -2.15 -2.13 -1.93
C PRO A 70 -3.29 -2.36 -2.93
N ASP A 71 -4.46 -1.83 -2.60
CA ASP A 71 -5.71 -1.99 -3.35
C ASP A 71 -6.16 -0.70 -4.05
N GLN A 72 -5.75 0.47 -3.55
CA GLN A 72 -6.17 1.74 -4.09
C GLN A 72 -5.33 2.14 -5.32
N PRO A 73 -5.94 2.33 -6.52
CA PRO A 73 -5.23 2.76 -7.71
C PRO A 73 -4.89 4.26 -7.67
N ILE A 74 -3.66 4.60 -8.04
CA ILE A 74 -3.20 5.97 -8.26
C ILE A 74 -3.03 6.22 -9.76
N SER A 75 -3.71 7.25 -10.26
CA SER A 75 -3.64 7.68 -11.65
C SER A 75 -2.74 8.88 -11.83
N LYS A 76 -1.98 8.91 -12.93
CA LYS A 76 -1.13 10.04 -13.33
C LYS A 76 -1.35 10.37 -14.80
N LYS A 77 -1.29 11.65 -15.16
CA LYS A 77 -1.23 12.07 -16.56
C LYS A 77 0.21 11.94 -17.07
N PRO A 78 0.43 11.65 -18.36
CA PRO A 78 1.75 11.70 -18.97
C PRO A 78 2.46 13.03 -18.74
N ALA A 79 3.78 13.06 -18.95
CA ALA A 79 4.49 14.32 -19.07
C ALA A 79 3.99 15.09 -20.31
N GLU A 80 4.19 16.41 -20.33
CA GLU A 80 3.98 17.29 -21.50
C GLU A 80 2.53 17.44 -22.00
N VAL A 81 1.53 16.84 -21.33
CA VAL A 81 0.11 17.02 -21.68
C VAL A 81 -0.57 18.12 -20.86
N ARG A 82 -1.42 18.91 -21.53
CA ARG A 82 -2.25 19.93 -20.88
C ARG A 82 -3.38 19.32 -20.02
N MET A 83 -3.99 20.16 -19.19
CA MET A 83 -5.18 19.80 -18.42
C MET A 83 -6.41 19.61 -19.33
N GLY A 84 -7.44 18.89 -18.86
CA GLY A 84 -8.60 18.47 -19.68
C GLY A 84 -8.53 17.02 -20.19
N ASN A 85 -9.39 16.62 -21.13
CA ASN A 85 -9.44 15.29 -21.79
C ASN A 85 -9.53 14.08 -20.85
N GLY A 86 -10.14 14.28 -19.67
CA GLY A 86 -10.37 13.22 -18.70
C GLY A 86 -9.15 12.86 -17.84
N LYS A 87 -9.29 11.75 -17.11
CA LYS A 87 -8.34 11.31 -16.08
C LYS A 87 -7.28 10.38 -16.67
N GLY A 88 -6.04 10.50 -16.20
CA GLY A 88 -4.91 9.66 -16.64
C GLY A 88 -5.07 8.17 -16.34
N SER A 89 -4.11 7.37 -16.82
CA SER A 89 -4.03 5.92 -16.57
C SER A 89 -3.60 5.63 -15.14
N THR A 90 -3.95 4.44 -14.64
CA THR A 90 -3.49 3.94 -13.33
C THR A 90 -2.04 3.50 -13.45
N GLU A 91 -1.16 4.11 -12.66
CA GLU A 91 0.29 3.89 -12.73
C GLU A 91 0.77 2.91 -11.65
N TYR A 92 0.22 3.01 -10.43
CA TYR A 92 0.57 2.13 -9.33
C TYR A 92 -0.56 2.03 -8.30
N TYR A 93 -0.41 1.08 -7.37
CA TYR A 93 -1.34 0.85 -6.26
C TYR A 93 -0.71 1.23 -4.92
N VAL A 94 -1.56 1.71 -4.02
CA VAL A 94 -1.18 2.08 -2.66
C VAL A 94 -2.11 1.47 -1.63
N ALA A 95 -1.56 1.18 -0.45
CA ALA A 95 -2.30 0.92 0.77
C ALA A 95 -2.41 2.23 1.57
N GLN A 96 -3.61 2.54 2.06
CA GLN A 96 -3.82 3.67 2.98
C GLN A 96 -3.55 3.22 4.41
N ILE A 97 -2.65 3.94 5.10
CA ILE A 97 -2.24 3.63 6.46
C ILE A 97 -2.73 4.70 7.41
N GLN A 98 -3.30 4.26 8.52
CA GLN A 98 -3.75 5.08 9.64
C GLN A 98 -2.96 4.70 10.89
N PRO A 99 -2.74 5.66 11.82
CA PRO A 99 -2.12 5.39 13.11
C PRO A 99 -3.01 4.51 14.02
#